data_AF-A0A7V2TY87-F1
#
_entry.id   AF-A0A7V2TY87-F1
#
_cell.length_a   1.000
_cell.length_b   1.000
_cell.length_c   1.000
_cell.angle_alpha   90.00
_cell.angle_beta   90.00
_cell.angle_gamma   90.00
#
_symmetry.space_group_name_H-M   'P 1'
#
loop_
_entity.id
_entity.type
_entity.pdbx_description
1 polymer ?
#
loop_
_entity_poly.entity_id
_entity_poly.type
_entity_poly.pdbx_seq_one_letter_code
_entity_poly.pdbx_strand_id
1 'polypeptide(L)'
;MDRGRDAENPGALGVEGTPVPGDSPARGRRAEAPGPPEGGVSLRNGKRPGGSRGPAMTEPLRLFALFGNPVGHSLSPLLHNTAYRAMDLPARYTALAVPDGQTALRLMREMGVEGASVTLPLKTEIMAGLDEIDGHSRAIGAVNTLCVRGGRILGVNTDWAGLTRSLEEHFDPGGKTFAILGSGGSARAAAFGILKEAGVPS
;
A
#
# COMPACT_ATOMS: atom_id res chain seq x y z
N MET A 1 39.81 35.07 43.22
CA MET A 1 38.77 35.11 42.17
C MET A 1 38.17 33.70 42.14
N ASP A 2 37.26 33.33 43.05
CA ASP A 2 35.84 33.74 43.12
C ASP A 2 35.10 33.21 41.87
N ARG A 3 34.12 32.28 41.87
CA ARG A 3 33.18 31.71 42.86
C ARG A 3 32.75 30.31 42.41
N GLY A 4 32.52 29.41 43.37
CA GLY A 4 31.45 28.42 43.26
C GLY A 4 30.12 29.03 43.68
N ARG A 5 29.02 28.59 43.07
CA ARG A 5 27.62 28.73 43.51
C ARG A 5 26.79 27.72 42.73
N ASP A 6 25.66 27.18 43.16
CA ASP A 6 25.00 26.91 44.44
C ASP A 6 23.73 26.20 43.98
N ALA A 7 23.39 25.08 44.61
CA ALA A 7 22.03 24.56 44.56
C ALA A 7 21.25 25.21 45.71
N GLU A 8 20.08 25.77 45.45
CA GLU A 8 18.90 25.69 46.33
C GLU A 8 17.62 26.28 45.69
N ASN A 9 16.51 25.68 46.11
CA ASN A 9 15.06 25.80 45.81
C ASN A 9 14.48 27.13 46.39
N PRO A 10 13.16 27.40 46.64
CA PRO A 10 11.85 26.83 46.23
C PRO A 10 10.72 27.88 45.91
N GLY A 11 9.52 27.40 45.58
CA GLY A 11 8.23 28.11 45.75
C GLY A 11 7.79 29.00 44.56
N ALA A 12 6.50 29.16 44.22
CA ALA A 12 5.28 28.91 44.96
C ALA A 12 4.06 29.05 43.99
N LEU A 13 2.95 28.37 44.34
CA LEU A 13 1.54 28.81 44.21
C LEU A 13 1.03 29.12 42.77
N GLY A 14 0.07 28.40 42.17
CA GLY A 14 -1.24 28.03 42.71
C GLY A 14 -2.26 29.15 42.44
N VAL A 15 -3.17 28.97 41.48
CA VAL A 15 -4.55 29.49 41.53
C VAL A 15 -5.47 28.69 40.61
N GLU A 16 -6.50 28.13 41.25
CA GLU A 16 -7.69 27.52 40.69
C GLU A 16 -8.62 28.57 40.05
N GLY A 17 -9.47 28.13 39.12
CA GLY A 17 -10.50 28.99 38.51
C GLY A 17 -11.54 28.19 37.72
N THR A 18 -12.48 27.57 38.43
CA THR A 18 -13.83 27.18 37.95
C THR A 18 -14.84 27.72 38.97
N PRO A 19 -16.18 27.80 38.74
CA PRO A 19 -16.99 27.46 37.55
C PRO A 19 -18.18 28.45 37.24
N VAL A 20 -19.06 28.04 36.30
CA VAL A 20 -20.55 28.24 36.15
C VAL A 20 -21.14 29.60 35.69
N PRO A 21 -22.42 29.68 35.21
CA PRO A 21 -23.39 28.66 34.72
C PRO A 21 -24.24 29.04 33.46
N GLY A 22 -25.04 28.09 32.97
CA GLY A 22 -26.45 28.32 32.55
C GLY A 22 -26.72 28.50 31.04
N ASP A 23 -27.39 27.52 30.39
CA ASP A 23 -28.85 27.50 30.27
C ASP A 23 -29.33 26.34 29.36
N SER A 24 -30.39 25.68 29.81
CA SER A 24 -31.31 24.84 29.02
C SER A 24 -32.71 25.28 29.46
N PRO A 25 -33.71 25.47 28.58
CA PRO A 25 -34.33 24.30 27.92
C PRO A 25 -35.02 24.59 26.56
N ALA A 26 -35.14 23.57 25.68
CA ALA A 26 -36.27 23.52 24.74
C ALA A 26 -36.52 22.09 24.22
N ARG A 27 -37.68 21.54 24.60
CA ARG A 27 -38.29 20.35 24.00
C ARG A 27 -38.68 20.64 22.54
N GLY A 28 -37.98 20.03 21.59
CA GLY A 28 -38.39 19.96 20.19
C GLY A 28 -39.14 18.66 19.88
N ARG A 29 -40.31 18.77 19.26
CA ARG A 29 -41.22 17.68 18.90
C ARG A 29 -40.60 16.75 17.85
N ARG A 30 -40.82 15.44 17.97
CA ARG A 30 -40.57 14.45 16.91
C ARG A 30 -41.48 14.76 15.72
N ALA A 31 -40.90 14.98 14.55
CA ALA A 31 -41.61 14.92 13.28
C ALA A 31 -41.60 13.47 12.79
N GLU A 32 -42.77 12.90 12.51
CA GLU A 32 -42.96 11.63 11.82
C GLU A 32 -42.48 11.76 10.36
N ALA A 33 -41.75 10.76 9.88
CA ALA A 33 -41.37 10.64 8.48
C ALA A 33 -42.54 10.07 7.65
N PRO A 34 -42.80 10.55 6.43
CA PRO A 34 -43.82 9.95 5.56
C PRO A 34 -43.36 8.58 5.07
N GLY A 35 -44.29 7.62 5.05
CA GLY A 35 -44.05 6.26 4.55
C GLY A 35 -43.75 6.22 3.04
N PRO A 36 -43.15 5.12 2.54
CA PRO A 36 -42.77 4.99 1.15
C PRO A 36 -44.02 4.96 0.24
N PRO A 37 -43.94 5.51 -1.00
CA PRO A 37 -45.03 5.40 -1.96
C PRO A 37 -45.21 3.95 -2.42
N GLU A 38 -46.43 3.44 -2.29
CA GLU A 38 -46.85 2.17 -2.90
C GLU A 38 -46.91 2.35 -4.42
N GLY A 39 -45.91 1.83 -5.11
CA GLY A 39 -45.81 1.87 -6.57
C GLY A 39 -45.03 0.66 -7.08
N GLY A 40 -45.69 -0.49 -7.16
CA GLY A 40 -45.11 -1.71 -7.73
C GLY A 40 -44.82 -1.55 -9.22
N VAL A 41 -43.54 -1.46 -9.58
CA VAL A 41 -43.11 -1.58 -10.97
C VAL A 41 -43.01 -3.07 -11.32
N SER A 42 -43.99 -3.55 -12.07
CA SER A 42 -43.98 -4.88 -12.69
C SER A 42 -42.88 -4.93 -13.76
N LEU A 43 -41.75 -5.58 -13.44
CA LEU A 43 -40.70 -5.87 -14.42
C LEU A 43 -41.16 -7.05 -15.28
N ARG A 44 -41.68 -6.72 -16.47
CA ARG A 44 -41.91 -7.68 -17.56
C ARG A 44 -40.60 -8.39 -17.90
N ASN A 45 -40.65 -9.72 -17.93
CA ASN A 45 -39.55 -10.59 -18.38
C ASN A 45 -39.15 -10.29 -19.84
N GLY A 46 -38.15 -9.43 -20.01
CA GLY A 46 -37.42 -9.25 -21.27
C GLY A 46 -36.41 -10.39 -21.46
N LYS A 47 -36.58 -11.14 -22.56
CA LYS A 47 -35.69 -12.19 -23.04
C LYS A 47 -34.26 -11.63 -23.18
N ARG A 48 -33.31 -12.10 -22.35
CA ARG A 48 -31.89 -11.71 -22.46
C ARG A 48 -31.35 -12.20 -23.82
N PRO A 49 -30.69 -11.35 -24.64
CA PRO A 49 -30.06 -11.81 -25.86
C PRO A 49 -28.92 -12.77 -25.51
N GLY A 50 -28.83 -13.88 -26.24
CA GLY A 50 -27.90 -14.97 -25.99
C GLY A 50 -26.45 -14.50 -26.05
N GLY A 51 -25.77 -14.53 -24.90
CA GLY A 51 -24.32 -14.46 -24.83
C GLY A 51 -23.76 -15.78 -25.32
N SER A 52 -22.91 -15.74 -26.36
CA SER A 52 -22.02 -16.84 -26.68
C SER A 52 -21.26 -17.21 -25.40
N ARG A 53 -21.47 -18.43 -24.91
CA ARG A 53 -20.60 -18.99 -23.87
C ARG A 53 -19.22 -19.08 -24.51
N GLY A 54 -18.34 -18.15 -24.15
CA GLY A 54 -16.90 -18.32 -24.37
C GLY A 54 -16.46 -19.66 -23.77
N PRO A 55 -15.32 -20.22 -24.22
CA PRO A 55 -14.85 -21.52 -23.75
C PRO A 55 -14.87 -21.56 -22.21
N ALA A 56 -15.30 -22.69 -21.66
CA ALA A 56 -15.30 -22.90 -20.23
C ALA A 56 -13.87 -22.63 -19.72
N MET A 57 -13.72 -21.65 -18.83
CA MET A 57 -12.46 -21.38 -18.15
C MET A 57 -12.14 -22.63 -17.31
N THR A 58 -11.25 -23.49 -17.80
CA THR A 58 -10.90 -24.76 -17.13
C THR A 58 -10.14 -24.51 -15.83
N GLU A 59 -9.46 -23.36 -15.74
CA GLU A 59 -8.70 -22.93 -14.58
C GLU A 59 -9.36 -21.71 -13.91
N PRO A 60 -9.35 -21.62 -12.57
CA PRO A 60 -9.91 -20.48 -11.85
C PRO A 60 -9.16 -19.19 -12.18
N LEU A 61 -9.90 -18.08 -12.25
CA LEU A 61 -9.31 -16.78 -12.53
C LEU A 61 -8.45 -16.31 -11.34
N ARG A 62 -7.17 -16.06 -11.59
CA ARG A 62 -6.19 -15.57 -10.63
C ARG A 62 -6.21 -14.05 -10.54
N LEU A 63 -6.21 -13.50 -9.33
CA LEU A 63 -6.28 -12.06 -9.11
C LEU A 63 -4.97 -11.51 -8.57
N PHE A 64 -4.50 -10.44 -9.20
CA PHE A 64 -3.33 -9.67 -8.81
C PHE A 64 -3.66 -8.18 -8.68
N ALA A 65 -2.90 -7.47 -7.86
CA ALA A 65 -3.17 -6.05 -7.59
C ALA A 65 -1.91 -5.18 -7.60
N LEU A 66 -2.11 -3.87 -7.73
CA LEU A 66 -1.18 -2.81 -7.33
C LEU A 66 -1.82 -2.01 -6.20
N PHE A 67 -1.17 -1.96 -5.04
CA PHE A 67 -1.57 -1.11 -3.92
C PHE A 67 -0.68 0.12 -3.81
N GLY A 68 -1.28 1.27 -3.57
CA GLY A 68 -0.61 2.54 -3.33
C GLY A 68 -1.62 3.68 -3.25
N ASN A 69 -1.14 4.91 -3.11
CA ASN A 69 -2.01 6.08 -3.19
C ASN A 69 -1.22 7.35 -3.57
N PRO A 70 -1.48 7.96 -4.73
CA PRO A 70 -2.42 7.56 -5.79
C PRO A 70 -1.85 6.45 -6.69
N VAL A 71 -2.72 5.69 -7.37
CA VAL A 71 -2.33 4.63 -8.34
C VAL A 71 -3.11 4.63 -9.65
N GLY A 72 -4.08 5.54 -9.83
CA GLY A 72 -4.98 5.54 -11.00
C GLY A 72 -4.29 5.74 -12.35
N HIS A 73 -3.12 6.38 -12.38
CA HIS A 73 -2.33 6.60 -13.59
C HIS A 73 -1.24 5.53 -13.83
N SER A 74 -1.21 4.47 -13.03
CA SER A 74 -0.21 3.43 -13.20
C SER A 74 -0.40 2.68 -14.52
N LEU A 75 0.71 2.43 -15.24
CA LEU A 75 0.74 1.57 -16.41
C LEU A 75 0.87 0.08 -16.06
N SER A 76 1.12 -0.27 -14.79
CA SER A 76 1.26 -1.67 -14.35
C SER A 76 0.06 -2.54 -14.73
N PRO A 77 -1.21 -2.10 -14.59
CA PRO A 77 -2.34 -2.89 -15.06
C PRO A 77 -2.32 -3.16 -16.56
N LEU A 78 -1.95 -2.17 -17.39
CA LEU A 78 -1.84 -2.37 -18.83
C LEU A 78 -0.74 -3.40 -19.14
N LEU A 79 0.43 -3.23 -18.54
CA LEU A 79 1.59 -4.11 -18.72
C LEU A 79 1.26 -5.56 -18.33
N HIS A 80 0.82 -5.79 -17.09
CA HIS A 80 0.57 -7.13 -16.59
C HIS A 80 -0.59 -7.83 -17.30
N ASN A 81 -1.70 -7.14 -17.56
CA ASN A 81 -2.81 -7.77 -18.27
C ASN A 81 -2.45 -8.10 -19.73
N THR A 82 -1.61 -7.28 -20.38
CA THR A 82 -1.10 -7.60 -21.73
C THR A 82 -0.22 -8.85 -21.69
N ALA A 83 0.70 -8.93 -20.73
CA ALA A 83 1.55 -10.09 -20.53
C ALA A 83 0.76 -11.36 -20.21
N TYR A 84 -0.24 -11.29 -19.32
CA TYR A 84 -1.11 -12.43 -18.99
C TYR A 84 -1.88 -12.94 -20.19
N ARG A 85 -2.41 -12.04 -21.04
CA ARG A 85 -3.07 -12.42 -22.29
C ARG A 85 -2.11 -13.08 -23.28
N ALA A 86 -0.91 -12.54 -23.43
CA ALA A 86 0.10 -13.10 -24.33
C ALA A 86 0.57 -14.50 -23.90
N MET A 87 0.53 -14.80 -22.60
CA MET A 87 0.90 -16.10 -22.03
C MET A 87 -0.30 -17.06 -21.84
N ASP A 88 -1.49 -16.69 -22.31
CA ASP A 88 -2.75 -17.42 -22.07
C ASP A 88 -3.00 -17.77 -20.59
N LEU A 89 -2.59 -16.86 -19.68
CA LEU A 89 -2.77 -17.03 -18.25
C LEU A 89 -4.18 -16.53 -17.85
N PRO A 90 -4.98 -17.36 -17.13
CA PRO A 90 -6.28 -16.97 -16.61
C PRO A 90 -6.12 -16.04 -15.42
N ALA A 91 -5.60 -14.82 -15.64
CA ALA A 91 -5.25 -13.87 -14.60
C ALA A 91 -5.71 -12.44 -14.92
N ARG A 92 -5.93 -11.65 -13.88
CA ARG A 92 -6.20 -10.20 -13.97
C ARG A 92 -5.35 -9.42 -12.99
N TYR A 93 -4.91 -8.25 -13.43
CA TYR A 93 -4.18 -7.29 -12.61
C TYR A 93 -4.96 -5.98 -12.52
N THR A 94 -5.15 -5.43 -11.32
CA THR A 94 -5.87 -4.18 -11.11
C THR A 94 -5.12 -3.23 -10.18
N ALA A 95 -5.35 -1.92 -10.29
CA ALA A 95 -4.78 -0.93 -9.36
C ALA A 95 -5.84 -0.51 -8.34
N LEU A 96 -5.49 -0.55 -7.06
CA LEU A 96 -6.36 -0.23 -5.94
C LEU A 96 -5.70 0.84 -5.08
N ALA A 97 -6.35 2.01 -5.04
CA ALA A 97 -5.94 3.07 -4.12
C ALA A 97 -6.34 2.68 -2.70
N VAL A 98 -5.38 2.65 -1.78
CA VAL A 98 -5.63 2.29 -0.38
C VAL A 98 -4.94 3.28 0.55
N PRO A 99 -5.53 3.60 1.71
CA PRO A 99 -5.00 4.62 2.61
C PRO A 99 -3.67 4.22 3.28
N ASP A 100 -3.48 2.92 3.53
CA ASP A 100 -2.41 2.39 4.36
C ASP A 100 -2.10 0.92 4.00
N GLY A 101 -0.97 0.43 4.51
CA GLY A 101 -0.48 -0.93 4.26
C GLY A 101 -1.35 -2.00 4.92
N GLN A 102 -1.99 -1.69 6.05
CA GLN A 102 -2.89 -2.62 6.75
C GLN A 102 -4.15 -2.91 5.91
N THR A 103 -4.67 -1.89 5.23
CA THR A 103 -5.79 -2.00 4.31
C THR A 103 -5.41 -2.81 3.08
N ALA A 104 -4.21 -2.62 2.52
CA ALA A 104 -3.72 -3.47 1.44
C ALA A 104 -3.72 -4.96 1.84
N LEU A 105 -3.14 -5.29 3.00
CA LEU A 105 -3.02 -6.67 3.48
C LEU A 105 -4.38 -7.30 3.81
N ARG A 106 -5.31 -6.53 4.39
CA ARG A 106 -6.68 -6.99 4.63
C ARG A 106 -7.38 -7.31 3.32
N LEU A 107 -7.33 -6.40 2.34
CA LEU A 107 -7.94 -6.60 1.02
C LEU A 107 -7.34 -7.80 0.28
N MET A 108 -6.03 -8.05 0.41
CA MET A 108 -5.42 -9.25 -0.16
C MET A 108 -6.06 -10.54 0.37
N ARG A 109 -6.27 -10.59 1.70
CA ARG A 109 -6.87 -11.76 2.37
C ARG A 109 -8.35 -11.93 2.02
N GLU A 110 -9.11 -10.84 1.98
CA GLU A 110 -10.56 -10.86 1.75
C GLU A 110 -10.94 -11.13 0.28
N MET A 111 -10.17 -10.59 -0.67
CA MET A 111 -10.48 -10.70 -2.10
C MET A 111 -9.80 -11.88 -2.80
N GLY A 112 -9.01 -12.68 -2.08
CA GLY A 112 -8.26 -13.79 -2.68
C GLY A 112 -7.21 -13.35 -3.69
N VAL A 113 -6.55 -12.21 -3.44
CA VAL A 113 -5.46 -11.73 -4.31
C VAL A 113 -4.22 -12.58 -4.05
N GLU A 114 -3.73 -13.28 -5.08
CA GLU A 114 -2.60 -14.21 -4.97
C GLU A 114 -1.24 -13.51 -4.90
N GLY A 115 -1.17 -12.27 -5.38
CA GLY A 115 0.02 -11.44 -5.29
C GLY A 115 -0.27 -9.99 -5.64
N ALA A 116 0.57 -9.09 -5.15
CA ALA A 116 0.38 -7.68 -5.42
C ALA A 116 1.71 -6.94 -5.52
N SER A 117 1.77 -5.93 -6.38
CA SER A 117 2.81 -4.91 -6.28
C SER A 117 2.39 -3.85 -5.26
N VAL A 118 3.38 -3.22 -4.63
CA VAL A 118 3.21 -2.16 -3.65
C VAL A 118 4.02 -0.97 -4.11
N THR A 119 3.39 0.20 -4.16
CA THR A 119 4.03 1.46 -4.53
C THR A 119 3.81 2.52 -3.47
N LEU A 120 4.27 3.74 -3.76
CA LEU A 120 4.20 4.88 -2.86
C LEU A 120 2.77 5.07 -2.29
N PRO A 121 2.65 5.43 -1.00
CA PRO A 121 3.70 5.55 0.01
C PRO A 121 4.00 4.22 0.76
N LEU A 122 3.40 3.10 0.35
CA LEU A 122 3.20 1.92 1.19
C LEU A 122 4.39 0.97 1.31
N LYS A 123 5.44 1.16 0.49
CA LYS A 123 6.56 0.18 0.39
C LYS A 123 7.26 -0.10 1.72
N THR A 124 7.34 0.88 2.61
CA THR A 124 7.96 0.73 3.94
C THR A 124 6.94 0.37 5.01
N GLU A 125 5.76 0.97 4.95
CA GLU A 125 4.70 0.83 5.95
C GLU A 125 4.15 -0.60 6.02
N ILE A 126 4.00 -1.26 4.87
CA ILE A 126 3.40 -2.59 4.79
C ILE A 126 4.21 -3.67 5.49
N MET A 127 5.51 -3.45 5.69
CA MET A 127 6.44 -4.44 6.23
C MET A 127 6.02 -4.95 7.61
N ALA A 128 5.43 -4.09 8.44
CA ALA A 128 5.03 -4.46 9.80
C ALA A 128 3.89 -5.50 9.85
N GLY A 129 3.11 -5.66 8.78
CA GLY A 129 1.97 -6.59 8.73
C GLY A 129 2.22 -7.87 7.94
N LEU A 130 3.43 -8.08 7.42
CA LEU A 130 3.77 -9.25 6.61
C LEU A 130 4.10 -10.47 7.46
N ASP A 131 3.68 -11.64 6.97
CA ASP A 131 3.99 -12.92 7.62
C ASP A 131 5.46 -13.30 7.44
N GLU A 132 6.04 -12.92 6.29
CA GLU A 132 7.44 -13.16 5.96
C GLU A 132 8.01 -12.01 5.11
N ILE A 133 9.30 -11.75 5.27
CA ILE A 133 10.07 -10.81 4.44
C ILE A 133 11.42 -11.46 4.16
N ASP A 134 11.84 -11.46 2.89
CA ASP A 134 13.15 -12.00 2.50
C ASP A 134 14.32 -11.17 3.06
N GLY A 135 15.52 -11.75 3.05
CA GLY A 135 16.71 -11.11 3.63
C GLY A 135 17.06 -9.77 2.96
N HIS A 136 16.93 -9.69 1.63
CA HIS A 136 17.23 -8.48 0.88
C HIS A 136 16.24 -7.35 1.18
N SER A 137 14.94 -7.62 1.24
CA SER A 137 13.96 -6.58 1.55
C SER A 137 14.04 -6.11 2.99
N ARG A 138 14.43 -6.98 3.94
CA ARG A 138 14.74 -6.56 5.31
C ARG A 138 15.92 -5.59 5.35
N ALA A 139 17.00 -5.91 4.62
CA ALA A 139 18.18 -5.04 4.53
C ALA A 139 17.86 -3.70 3.85
N ILE A 140 17.03 -3.72 2.80
CA ILE A 140 16.57 -2.51 2.11
C ILE A 140 15.62 -1.68 2.99
N GLY A 141 14.82 -2.34 3.84
CA GLY A 141 13.77 -1.68 4.61
C GLY A 141 12.59 -1.23 3.74
N ALA A 142 12.32 -1.93 2.64
CA ALA A 142 11.14 -1.68 1.79
C ALA A 142 10.77 -2.93 0.98
N VAL A 143 9.46 -3.13 0.75
CA VAL A 143 8.86 -4.19 -0.06
C VAL A 143 8.08 -3.59 -1.21
N ASN A 144 8.25 -4.11 -2.43
CA ASN A 144 7.51 -3.66 -3.62
C ASN A 144 6.61 -4.76 -4.19
N THR A 145 6.71 -6.00 -3.71
CA THR A 145 6.02 -7.18 -4.24
C THR A 145 5.60 -8.10 -3.11
N LEU A 146 4.35 -8.55 -3.14
CA LEU A 146 3.71 -9.43 -2.19
C LEU A 146 3.29 -10.71 -2.89
N CYS A 147 3.57 -11.85 -2.26
CA CYS A 147 3.22 -13.17 -2.77
C CYS A 147 2.48 -13.96 -1.69
N VAL A 148 1.32 -14.51 -2.03
CA VAL A 148 0.62 -15.44 -1.14
C VAL A 148 1.16 -16.86 -1.35
N ARG A 149 1.66 -17.49 -0.29
CA ARG A 149 2.17 -18.88 -0.30
C ARG A 149 1.65 -19.61 0.93
N GLY A 150 0.85 -20.67 0.72
CA GLY A 150 0.31 -21.46 1.83
C GLY A 150 -0.49 -20.62 2.84
N GLY A 151 -1.22 -19.60 2.37
CA GLY A 151 -1.99 -18.67 3.21
C GLY A 151 -1.18 -17.59 3.92
N ARG A 152 0.15 -17.54 3.73
CA ARG A 152 1.04 -16.50 4.27
C ARG A 152 1.41 -15.48 3.20
N ILE A 153 1.57 -14.23 3.59
CA ILE A 153 1.99 -13.12 2.72
C ILE A 153 3.49 -12.88 2.90
N LEU A 154 4.25 -13.20 1.86
CA LEU A 154 5.68 -12.92 1.75
C LEU A 154 5.89 -11.58 1.03
N GLY A 155 6.68 -10.69 1.62
CA GLY A 155 7.17 -9.48 0.97
C GLY A 155 8.58 -9.64 0.41
N VAL A 156 8.75 -9.19 -0.83
CA VAL A 156 10.04 -9.09 -1.51
C VAL A 156 10.21 -7.73 -2.20
N ASN A 157 11.46 -7.40 -2.51
CA ASN A 157 11.84 -6.20 -3.21
C ASN A 157 12.61 -6.62 -4.46
N THR A 158 12.04 -6.32 -5.63
CA THR A 158 12.65 -6.64 -6.92
C THR A 158 13.34 -5.44 -7.57
N ASP A 159 13.19 -4.24 -7.00
CA ASP A 159 13.74 -3.00 -7.59
C ASP A 159 15.26 -3.01 -7.59
N TRP A 160 15.91 -3.53 -6.53
CA TRP A 160 17.37 -3.56 -6.43
C TRP A 160 17.99 -4.41 -7.55
N ALA A 161 17.44 -5.60 -7.79
CA ALA A 161 17.95 -6.51 -8.82
C ALA A 161 17.69 -5.96 -10.23
N GLY A 162 16.50 -5.37 -10.45
CA GLY A 162 16.18 -4.73 -11.73
C GLY A 162 17.10 -3.54 -12.04
N LEU A 163 17.41 -2.73 -11.03
CA LEU A 163 18.31 -1.59 -11.14
C LEU A 163 19.74 -2.03 -11.40
N THR A 164 20.26 -2.97 -10.61
CA THR A 164 21.61 -3.53 -10.77
C THR A 164 21.80 -4.09 -12.17
N ARG A 165 20.89 -4.94 -12.64
CA ARG A 165 20.95 -5.50 -13.99
C ARG A 165 20.94 -4.41 -15.07
N SER A 166 20.04 -3.44 -14.96
CA SER A 166 19.96 -2.34 -15.94
C SER A 166 21.24 -1.49 -15.94
N LEU A 167 21.87 -1.32 -14.78
CA LEU A 167 23.12 -0.59 -14.64
C LEU A 167 24.26 -1.35 -15.32
N GLU A 168 24.44 -2.64 -15.01
CA GLU A 168 25.47 -3.51 -15.60
C GLU A 168 25.37 -3.61 -17.13
N GLU A 169 24.15 -3.59 -17.69
CA GLU A 169 23.93 -3.60 -19.13
C GLU A 169 24.50 -2.35 -19.84
N HIS A 170 24.72 -1.25 -19.11
CA HIS A 170 25.20 0.02 -19.67
C HIS A 170 26.54 0.47 -19.08
N PHE A 171 26.93 -0.03 -17.90
CA PHE A 171 28.05 0.50 -17.12
C PHE A 171 28.50 -0.45 -15.98
N ASP A 172 29.81 -0.55 -15.76
CA ASP A 172 30.38 -1.23 -14.60
C ASP A 172 30.35 -0.31 -13.35
N PRO A 173 29.61 -0.65 -12.28
CA PRO A 173 29.52 0.17 -11.08
C PRO A 173 30.74 0.11 -10.15
N GLY A 174 31.66 -0.84 -10.35
CA GLY A 174 32.75 -1.13 -9.41
C GLY A 174 33.64 0.07 -9.09
N GLY A 175 33.75 0.41 -7.79
CA GLY A 175 34.67 1.44 -7.29
C GLY A 175 34.26 2.88 -7.61
N LYS A 176 33.01 3.10 -8.06
CA LYS A 176 32.51 4.43 -8.46
C LYS A 176 31.57 5.03 -7.43
N THR A 177 31.48 6.36 -7.45
CA THR A 177 30.58 7.12 -6.58
C THR A 177 29.27 7.43 -7.28
N PHE A 178 28.15 7.22 -6.59
CA PHE A 178 26.80 7.46 -7.10
C PHE A 178 26.04 8.42 -6.19
N ALA A 179 25.44 9.46 -6.78
CA ALA A 179 24.48 10.30 -6.08
C ALA A 179 23.07 9.72 -6.22
N ILE A 180 22.38 9.51 -5.10
CA ILE A 180 21.00 9.00 -5.07
C ILE A 180 20.05 10.12 -4.67
N LEU A 181 19.14 10.48 -5.58
CA LEU A 181 18.13 11.51 -5.32
C LEU A 181 16.84 10.89 -4.81
N GLY A 182 16.62 10.98 -3.49
CA GLY A 182 15.41 10.54 -2.81
C GLY A 182 15.69 9.68 -1.57
N SER A 183 14.64 9.41 -0.78
CA SER A 183 14.74 8.68 0.50
C SER A 183 13.70 7.56 0.68
N GLY A 184 12.86 7.34 -0.33
CA GLY A 184 11.81 6.32 -0.32
C GLY A 184 12.32 4.90 -0.61
N GLY A 185 11.40 3.93 -0.65
CA GLY A 185 11.74 2.52 -0.84
C GLY A 185 12.57 2.21 -2.10
N SER A 186 12.34 2.94 -3.19
CA SER A 186 13.14 2.79 -4.42
C SER A 186 14.58 3.32 -4.26
N ALA A 187 14.77 4.44 -3.55
CA ALA A 187 16.10 4.98 -3.27
C ALA A 187 16.91 4.04 -2.36
N ARG A 188 16.25 3.43 -1.37
CA ARG A 188 16.86 2.40 -0.52
C ARG A 188 17.26 1.17 -1.32
N ALA A 189 16.41 0.71 -2.24
CA ALA A 189 16.72 -0.41 -3.11
C ALA A 189 17.90 -0.12 -4.06
N ALA A 190 17.98 1.11 -4.58
CA ALA A 190 19.10 1.57 -5.39
C ALA A 190 20.43 1.58 -4.60
N ALA A 191 20.42 2.15 -3.39
CA ALA A 191 21.59 2.19 -2.52
C ALA A 191 22.09 0.78 -2.18
N PHE A 192 21.16 -0.13 -1.86
CA PHE A 192 21.46 -1.53 -1.62
C PHE A 192 22.09 -2.22 -2.84
N GLY A 193 21.51 -2.03 -4.03
CA GLY A 193 22.03 -2.61 -5.27
C GLY A 193 23.45 -2.11 -5.60
N ILE A 194 23.70 -0.81 -5.47
CA ILE A 194 25.02 -0.20 -5.71
C ILE A 194 26.07 -0.76 -4.74
N LEU A 195 25.75 -0.82 -3.43
CA LEU A 195 26.66 -1.38 -2.43
C LEU A 195 26.97 -2.86 -2.68
N LYS A 196 25.98 -3.62 -3.16
CA LYS A 196 26.15 -5.04 -3.50
C LYS A 196 27.11 -5.25 -4.66
N GLU A 197 27.09 -4.36 -5.65
CA GLU A 197 28.01 -4.37 -6.80
C GLU A 197 29.31 -3.57 -6.57
N ALA A 198 29.70 -3.35 -5.31
CA ALA A 198 30.93 -2.64 -4.92
C ALA A 198 31.04 -1.17 -5.39
N GLY A 199 29.91 -0.52 -5.67
CA GLY A 199 29.85 0.93 -5.81
C GLY A 199 29.69 1.64 -4.44
N VAL A 200 29.90 2.96 -4.42
CA VAL A 200 29.79 3.80 -3.22
C VAL A 200 28.65 4.82 -3.39
N PRO A 201 27.53 4.69 -2.67
CA PRO A 201 26.50 5.73 -2.66
C PRO A 201 26.93 6.92 -1.79
N SER A 202 26.63 8.15 -2.23
CA SER A 202 26.86 9.42 -1.52
C SER A 202 25.57 10.12 -1.14
#